data_AF-A0A662IE50-F1
#
_entry.id   AF-A0A662IE50-F1
#
_cell.length_a   1.000
_cell.length_b   1.000
_cell.length_c   1.000
_cell.angle_alpha   90.00
_cell.angle_beta   90.00
_cell.angle_gamma   90.00
#
_symmetry.space_group_name_H-M   'P 1'
#
loop_
_entity.id
_entity.type
_entity.pdbx_description
1 polymer ?
#
loop_
_entity_poly.entity_id
_entity_poly.type
_entity_poly.pdbx_seq_one_letter_code
_entity_poly.pdbx_strand_id
1 'polypeptide(L)'
;MRRHTLLLLALAILAAVPLALARPRILDPRYSVPLPLLPGQLLNVTLIDVENATIGGVWITAPGVNYTLKLLNVTAQGDTVVLTLRVPEEVRAGLYDVYVRVGDEVLGEPRSVWLLSAWPSRLLIMHITDVHIDIVTEGVHSTTYFETAMGLLNTLPADLAVITGDCVDVGSDLGALKVFSQVTNRARKPTFIIPGNHDHSQTDSESFSKLYYGRYVGPPYWYRVIGPFLIAGLDLGMEGYPDSQQLKWLEGVLSRHRDKVKIILMHHPFFRYGVFGEINGSWKSIEDLSNVIYSSWAEHMDAAQEFLRIVEENGVRLVLSGHVHGDGVVLYNGVTWFVTTTTTCAGVREGDYRGFRLIEVREDGSVKIYGIPGRDPLKEFSSFNIEEALIRTIPDPELRANTALVRLGRGLGIEPQRIHVYMYLNGTVPADRYALYGNLSLVEGYSLTPYGDLYLANVTLRVQPGVEIQVTASCYKDEWGPEVRLLFYTPRKPVAGRDSVTLYVKAVDEGWGIKEVKVSYTANATRGEVNALRVSPTTYRAVLPPINATALHITVKAVDLAGNTSVEEGEISYVQPAKPQEEQAPSEQAPPPSKPEEARPPVPTSLILAIAVVALVVAALVVVLTRRRK
;
A
#
# COMPACT_ATOMS: atom_id res chain seq x y z
N MET A 1 -65.73 -10.57 -12.14
CA MET A 1 -65.03 -9.35 -12.60
C MET A 1 -63.69 -9.23 -11.86
N ARG A 2 -62.60 -9.41 -12.61
CA ARG A 2 -61.22 -8.95 -12.38
C ARG A 2 -60.58 -9.17 -10.99
N ARG A 3 -60.07 -10.38 -10.78
CA ARG A 3 -58.70 -10.64 -10.27
C ARG A 3 -57.83 -11.00 -11.48
N HIS A 4 -56.50 -10.85 -11.39
CA HIS A 4 -55.51 -10.73 -12.49
C HIS A 4 -55.43 -9.28 -12.99
N THR A 5 -54.35 -8.53 -12.76
CA THR A 5 -53.04 -8.64 -13.40
C THR A 5 -52.11 -7.62 -12.72
N LEU A 6 -50.78 -7.83 -12.77
CA LEU A 6 -49.66 -6.99 -12.28
C LEU A 6 -49.08 -7.35 -10.91
N LEU A 7 -48.60 -8.59 -10.82
CA LEU A 7 -47.48 -8.94 -9.93
C LEU A 7 -46.49 -9.75 -10.77
N LEU A 8 -45.74 -9.07 -11.64
CA LEU A 8 -44.63 -9.61 -12.46
C LEU A 8 -44.05 -8.47 -13.30
N LEU A 9 -43.33 -7.53 -12.67
CA LEU A 9 -42.32 -6.68 -13.33
C LEU A 9 -41.48 -5.96 -12.26
N ALA A 10 -40.82 -6.74 -11.40
CA ALA A 10 -39.72 -6.26 -10.56
C ALA A 10 -38.50 -7.21 -10.65
N LEU A 11 -38.41 -7.95 -11.75
CA LEU A 11 -37.22 -8.65 -12.22
C LEU A 11 -36.88 -8.03 -13.59
N ALA A 12 -35.58 -7.81 -13.82
CA ALA A 12 -34.99 -7.24 -15.03
C ALA A 12 -34.94 -5.69 -15.12
N ILE A 13 -34.44 -5.04 -14.06
CA ILE A 13 -33.45 -3.97 -14.25
C ILE A 13 -32.22 -4.32 -13.40
N LEU A 14 -31.64 -5.51 -13.64
CA LEU A 14 -30.18 -5.55 -13.76
C LEU A 14 -29.92 -4.77 -15.06
N ALA A 15 -29.85 -3.45 -14.94
CA ALA A 15 -29.11 -2.71 -15.93
C ALA A 15 -27.72 -3.31 -15.85
N ALA A 16 -27.34 -4.05 -16.89
CA ALA A 16 -25.95 -4.30 -17.20
C ALA A 16 -25.27 -2.93 -17.08
N VAL A 17 -24.61 -2.71 -15.94
CA VAL A 17 -23.50 -1.76 -15.90
C VAL A 17 -22.65 -2.26 -17.07
N PRO A 18 -22.47 -1.48 -18.14
CA PRO A 18 -21.73 -1.97 -19.27
C PRO A 18 -20.40 -2.42 -18.68
N LEU A 19 -20.13 -3.73 -18.79
CA LEU A 19 -18.83 -4.32 -18.54
C LEU A 19 -17.88 -3.34 -19.21
N ALA A 20 -17.17 -2.54 -18.42
CA ALA A 20 -16.49 -1.35 -18.95
C ALA A 20 -15.70 -1.82 -20.16
N LEU A 21 -16.08 -1.35 -21.37
CA LEU A 21 -15.63 -1.89 -22.66
C LEU A 21 -14.18 -2.33 -22.52
N ALA A 22 -13.95 -3.63 -22.65
CA ALA A 22 -12.64 -4.24 -22.51
C ALA A 22 -11.64 -3.41 -23.34
N ARG A 23 -10.73 -2.71 -22.66
CA ARG A 23 -9.78 -1.81 -23.32
C ARG A 23 -8.47 -2.55 -23.57
N PRO A 24 -7.94 -2.50 -24.80
CA PRO A 24 -6.62 -3.03 -25.14
C PRO A 24 -5.59 -2.72 -24.06
N ARG A 25 -4.83 -3.73 -23.65
CA ARG A 25 -3.69 -3.54 -22.74
C ARG A 25 -2.63 -4.61 -22.92
N ILE A 26 -1.44 -4.30 -22.41
CA ILE A 26 -0.35 -5.26 -22.26
C ILE A 26 -0.67 -6.10 -21.00
N LEU A 27 -0.87 -7.40 -21.20
CA LEU A 27 -1.13 -8.36 -20.14
C LEU A 27 0.17 -8.88 -19.52
N ASP A 28 1.20 -9.06 -20.34
CA ASP A 28 2.54 -9.50 -19.92
C ASP A 28 3.60 -8.93 -20.88
N PRO A 29 4.76 -8.44 -20.39
CA PRO A 29 5.09 -8.27 -18.98
C PRO A 29 4.33 -7.10 -18.32
N ARG A 30 4.41 -6.99 -16.98
CA ARG A 30 3.82 -5.90 -16.18
C ARG A 30 4.87 -5.25 -15.28
N TYR A 31 4.65 -4.00 -14.84
CA TYR A 31 5.54 -3.32 -13.87
C TYR A 31 5.69 -4.09 -12.55
N SER A 32 4.66 -4.85 -12.18
CA SER A 32 4.57 -5.69 -10.99
C SER A 32 5.23 -7.06 -11.14
N VAL A 33 5.54 -7.46 -12.37
CA VAL A 33 6.18 -8.74 -12.70
C VAL A 33 7.05 -8.56 -13.96
N PRO A 34 8.13 -7.76 -13.87
CA PRO A 34 8.96 -7.46 -15.02
C PRO A 34 9.61 -8.73 -15.58
N LEU A 35 9.85 -8.76 -16.88
CA LEU A 35 10.49 -9.87 -17.57
C LEU A 35 12.02 -9.65 -17.62
N PRO A 36 12.83 -10.50 -16.96
CA PRO A 36 14.28 -10.43 -17.02
C PRO A 36 14.80 -11.03 -18.34
N LEU A 37 15.70 -10.33 -19.02
CA LEU A 37 16.28 -10.74 -20.31
C LEU A 37 17.76 -10.33 -20.42
N LEU A 38 18.49 -11.02 -21.28
CA LEU A 38 19.78 -10.57 -21.80
C LEU A 38 19.61 -9.96 -23.21
N PRO A 39 20.53 -9.08 -23.65
CA PRO A 39 20.60 -8.62 -25.03
C PRO A 39 20.55 -9.77 -26.05
N GLY A 40 19.88 -9.54 -27.18
CA GLY A 40 19.73 -10.54 -28.25
C GLY A 40 18.65 -11.61 -28.01
N GLN A 41 18.12 -11.75 -26.79
CA GLN A 41 17.06 -12.72 -26.49
C GLN A 41 15.69 -12.30 -27.08
N LEU A 42 14.75 -13.26 -27.09
CA LEU A 42 13.38 -13.01 -27.50
C LEU A 42 12.57 -12.41 -26.35
N LEU A 43 11.85 -11.33 -26.64
CA LEU A 43 10.84 -10.75 -25.77
C LEU A 43 9.47 -11.16 -26.28
N ASN A 44 8.65 -11.78 -25.42
CA ASN A 44 7.23 -11.97 -25.71
C ASN A 44 6.44 -10.87 -25.01
N VAL A 45 5.57 -10.19 -25.75
CA VAL A 45 4.60 -9.23 -25.22
C VAL A 45 3.20 -9.78 -25.51
N THR A 46 2.45 -10.08 -24.47
CA THR A 46 1.08 -10.57 -24.56
C THR A 46 0.12 -9.41 -24.42
N LEU A 47 -0.76 -9.27 -25.40
CA LEU A 47 -1.84 -8.29 -25.40
C LEU A 47 -3.17 -9.00 -25.12
N ILE A 48 -4.08 -8.30 -24.47
CA ILE A 48 -5.46 -8.75 -24.24
C ILE A 48 -6.42 -7.65 -24.69
N ASP A 49 -7.65 -8.04 -25.04
CA ASP A 49 -8.70 -7.14 -25.50
C ASP A 49 -8.32 -6.40 -26.81
N VAL A 50 -7.53 -7.07 -27.67
CA VAL A 50 -7.07 -6.55 -28.97
C VAL A 50 -7.78 -7.32 -30.10
N GLU A 51 -8.79 -6.72 -30.71
CA GLU A 51 -9.53 -7.32 -31.83
C GLU A 51 -9.08 -6.74 -33.18
N ASN A 52 -8.72 -7.60 -34.13
CA ASN A 52 -8.44 -7.26 -35.54
C ASN A 52 -7.47 -6.08 -35.78
N ALA A 53 -6.62 -5.75 -34.80
CA ALA A 53 -5.80 -4.56 -34.86
C ALA A 53 -4.42 -4.81 -35.50
N THR A 54 -3.98 -3.87 -36.32
CA THR A 54 -2.65 -3.87 -36.92
C THR A 54 -1.60 -3.38 -35.93
N ILE A 55 -0.51 -4.13 -35.77
CA ILE A 55 0.64 -3.71 -34.95
C ILE A 55 1.51 -2.74 -35.75
N GLY A 56 1.45 -1.46 -35.39
CA GLY A 56 2.18 -0.37 -36.06
C GLY A 56 3.64 -0.21 -35.62
N GLY A 57 4.07 -0.93 -34.57
CA GLY A 57 5.45 -0.93 -34.09
C GLY A 57 5.55 -1.19 -32.59
N VAL A 58 6.71 -1.65 -32.15
CA VAL A 58 7.02 -1.90 -30.73
C VAL A 58 8.37 -1.32 -30.40
N TRP A 59 8.49 -0.64 -29.27
CA TRP A 59 9.75 -0.10 -28.78
C TRP A 59 9.84 -0.18 -27.26
N ILE A 60 11.07 -0.12 -26.76
CA ILE A 60 11.37 -0.06 -25.33
C ILE A 60 12.12 1.23 -25.02
N THR A 61 11.78 1.85 -23.89
CA THR A 61 12.36 3.12 -23.46
C THR A 61 12.87 3.03 -22.04
N ALA A 62 14.04 3.60 -21.80
CA ALA A 62 14.58 3.86 -20.46
C ALA A 62 15.23 5.26 -20.46
N PRO A 63 15.60 5.83 -19.31
CA PRO A 63 16.21 7.16 -19.26
C PRO A 63 17.44 7.26 -20.19
N GLY A 64 17.34 8.12 -21.21
CA GLY A 64 18.37 8.46 -22.18
C GLY A 64 18.45 7.56 -23.41
N VAL A 65 17.58 6.55 -23.51
CA VAL A 65 17.65 5.55 -24.58
C VAL A 65 16.25 5.11 -25.04
N ASN A 66 16.10 4.87 -26.34
CA ASN A 66 14.91 4.32 -26.95
C ASN A 66 15.34 3.33 -28.04
N TYR A 67 14.82 2.11 -27.99
CA TYR A 67 15.13 1.06 -28.97
C TYR A 67 13.85 0.54 -29.61
N THR A 68 13.77 0.63 -30.93
CA THR A 68 12.72 -0.07 -31.69
C THR A 68 13.01 -1.56 -31.74
N LEU A 69 12.00 -2.37 -31.49
CA LEU A 69 12.11 -3.83 -31.48
C LEU A 69 11.63 -4.42 -32.81
N LYS A 70 12.35 -5.44 -33.28
CA LYS A 70 11.96 -6.19 -34.48
C LYS A 70 10.88 -7.21 -34.12
N LEU A 71 9.68 -7.02 -34.66
CA LEU A 71 8.60 -8.01 -34.59
C LEU A 71 8.94 -9.21 -35.47
N LEU A 72 8.96 -10.40 -34.88
CA LEU A 72 9.25 -11.65 -35.57
C LEU A 72 7.98 -12.43 -35.88
N ASN A 73 7.03 -12.47 -34.93
CA ASN A 73 5.80 -13.22 -35.06
C ASN A 73 4.66 -12.60 -34.25
N VAL A 74 3.43 -12.85 -34.69
CA VAL A 74 2.18 -12.50 -33.99
C VAL A 74 1.34 -13.76 -33.92
N THR A 75 1.03 -14.22 -32.71
CA THR A 75 0.27 -15.46 -32.50
C THR A 75 -0.97 -15.18 -31.66
N ALA A 76 -2.16 -15.52 -32.17
CA ALA A 76 -3.38 -15.51 -31.37
C ALA A 76 -3.44 -16.74 -30.45
N GLN A 77 -3.79 -16.54 -29.18
CA GLN A 77 -3.91 -17.59 -28.16
C GLN A 77 -5.16 -17.31 -27.31
N GLY A 78 -6.29 -17.94 -27.67
CA GLY A 78 -7.58 -17.63 -27.05
C GLY A 78 -7.92 -16.15 -27.23
N ASP A 79 -8.17 -15.45 -26.12
CA ASP A 79 -8.51 -14.02 -26.08
C ASP A 79 -7.27 -13.10 -26.04
N THR A 80 -6.07 -13.67 -26.24
CA THR A 80 -4.80 -12.93 -26.19
C THR A 80 -4.04 -12.98 -27.50
N VAL A 81 -3.19 -11.98 -27.72
CA VAL A 81 -2.28 -11.91 -28.87
C VAL A 81 -0.85 -11.80 -28.35
N VAL A 82 0.01 -12.75 -28.71
CA VAL A 82 1.41 -12.77 -28.31
C VAL A 82 2.28 -12.24 -29.44
N LEU A 83 3.00 -11.17 -29.18
CA LEU A 83 4.04 -10.61 -30.04
C LEU A 83 5.39 -11.18 -29.64
N THR A 84 6.06 -11.88 -30.55
CA THR A 84 7.45 -12.33 -30.35
C THR A 84 8.39 -11.34 -31.02
N LEU A 85 9.25 -10.73 -30.22
CA LEU A 85 10.13 -9.62 -30.59
C LEU A 85 11.58 -10.00 -30.36
N ARG A 86 12.50 -9.44 -31.15
CA ARG A 86 13.94 -9.56 -30.91
C ARG A 86 14.45 -8.33 -30.17
N VAL A 87 15.08 -8.55 -29.02
CA VAL A 87 15.83 -7.51 -28.31
C VAL A 87 17.16 -7.27 -29.04
N PRO A 88 17.57 -6.01 -29.29
CA PRO A 88 18.88 -5.70 -29.89
C PRO A 88 20.06 -6.23 -29.05
N GLU A 89 21.21 -6.48 -29.66
CA GLU A 89 22.40 -6.98 -28.97
C GLU A 89 23.15 -5.86 -28.22
N GLU A 90 23.06 -4.65 -28.75
CA GLU A 90 23.67 -3.43 -28.23
C GLU A 90 22.83 -2.74 -27.12
N VAL A 91 21.71 -3.36 -26.72
CA VAL A 91 20.82 -2.76 -25.73
C VAL A 91 21.53 -2.63 -24.37
N ARG A 92 21.47 -1.43 -23.79
CA ARG A 92 22.06 -1.17 -22.47
C ARG A 92 21.27 -1.90 -21.38
N ALA A 93 21.95 -2.45 -20.38
CA ALA A 93 21.29 -2.97 -19.18
C ALA A 93 20.47 -1.88 -18.47
N GLY A 94 19.31 -2.24 -17.94
CA GLY A 94 18.40 -1.30 -17.29
C GLY A 94 16.98 -1.84 -17.20
N LEU A 95 16.10 -1.01 -16.67
CA LEU A 95 14.68 -1.30 -16.55
C LEU A 95 13.90 -0.41 -17.52
N TYR A 96 13.17 -1.05 -18.42
CA TYR A 96 12.56 -0.42 -19.59
C TYR A 96 11.04 -0.48 -19.50
N ASP A 97 10.42 0.59 -19.97
CA ASP A 97 9.03 0.60 -20.37
C ASP A 97 8.92 -0.06 -21.73
N VAL A 98 7.81 -0.75 -21.99
CA VAL A 98 7.47 -1.26 -23.33
C VAL A 98 6.27 -0.52 -23.88
N TYR A 99 6.33 -0.21 -25.17
CA TYR A 99 5.25 0.45 -25.89
C TYR A 99 4.90 -0.34 -27.15
N VAL A 100 3.61 -0.49 -27.40
CA VAL A 100 3.05 -1.17 -28.58
C VAL A 100 2.03 -0.27 -29.24
N ARG A 101 2.23 0.04 -30.52
CA ARG A 101 1.24 0.75 -31.33
C ARG A 101 0.24 -0.23 -31.93
N VAL A 102 -1.03 -0.06 -31.58
CA VAL A 102 -2.17 -0.90 -31.98
C VAL A 102 -3.20 -0.01 -32.67
N GLY A 103 -3.22 -0.01 -34.01
CA GLY A 103 -3.96 1.01 -34.76
C GLY A 103 -3.47 2.41 -34.42
N ASP A 104 -4.39 3.29 -34.00
CA ASP A 104 -4.10 4.67 -33.58
C ASP A 104 -3.73 4.78 -32.09
N GLU A 105 -3.88 3.71 -31.30
CA GLU A 105 -3.57 3.71 -29.87
C GLU A 105 -2.12 3.26 -29.62
N VAL A 106 -1.51 3.83 -28.57
CA VAL A 106 -0.23 3.35 -28.04
C VAL A 106 -0.47 2.79 -26.64
N LEU A 107 -0.28 1.48 -26.52
CA LEU A 107 -0.29 0.79 -25.23
C LEU A 107 1.09 0.94 -24.61
N GLY A 108 1.16 1.28 -23.34
CA GLY A 108 2.40 1.41 -22.60
C GLY A 108 2.33 0.62 -21.30
N GLU A 109 3.42 -0.06 -20.96
CA GLU A 109 3.59 -0.71 -19.67
C GLU A 109 4.97 -0.36 -19.09
N PRO A 110 5.00 0.48 -18.03
CA PRO A 110 6.24 0.99 -17.49
C PRO A 110 7.05 -0.11 -16.81
N ARG A 111 8.38 0.04 -16.80
CA ARG A 111 9.30 -0.78 -15.98
C ARG A 111 9.08 -2.30 -16.10
N SER A 112 8.64 -2.79 -17.23
CA SER A 112 8.16 -4.16 -17.40
C SER A 112 9.19 -5.08 -18.07
N VAL A 113 10.26 -4.52 -18.64
CA VAL A 113 11.36 -5.30 -19.23
C VAL A 113 12.65 -4.99 -18.49
N TRP A 114 13.25 -6.00 -17.85
CA TRP A 114 14.49 -5.87 -17.10
C TRP A 114 15.65 -6.48 -17.89
N LEU A 115 16.45 -5.63 -18.52
CA LEU A 115 17.62 -6.05 -19.28
C LEU A 115 18.85 -6.08 -18.39
N LEU A 116 19.50 -7.25 -18.31
CA LEU A 116 20.73 -7.45 -17.56
C LEU A 116 21.92 -7.58 -18.52
N SER A 117 23.10 -7.14 -18.09
CA SER A 117 24.34 -7.36 -18.84
C SER A 117 24.81 -8.82 -18.77
N ALA A 118 24.47 -9.52 -17.69
CA ALA A 118 24.70 -10.93 -17.46
C ALA A 118 23.73 -11.44 -16.40
N TRP A 119 23.51 -12.75 -16.35
CA TRP A 119 22.73 -13.35 -15.26
C TRP A 119 23.46 -13.16 -13.93
N PRO A 120 22.74 -12.79 -12.86
CA PRO A 120 23.37 -12.54 -11.58
C PRO A 120 23.66 -13.86 -10.85
N SER A 121 24.74 -13.90 -10.07
CA SER A 121 25.07 -15.03 -9.18
C SER A 121 24.48 -14.87 -7.76
N ARG A 122 23.91 -13.70 -7.47
CA ARG A 122 23.14 -13.40 -6.25
C ARG A 122 21.98 -12.46 -6.55
N LEU A 123 20.96 -12.48 -5.71
CA LEU A 123 19.91 -11.46 -5.63
C LEU A 123 19.91 -10.87 -4.22
N LEU A 124 20.10 -9.56 -4.08
CA LEU A 124 19.78 -8.82 -2.87
C LEU A 124 18.37 -8.23 -2.99
N ILE A 125 17.44 -8.83 -2.27
CA ILE A 125 16.01 -8.58 -2.33
C ILE A 125 15.64 -7.62 -1.21
N MET A 126 14.97 -6.51 -1.54
CA MET A 126 14.25 -5.70 -0.56
C MET A 126 12.83 -6.24 -0.41
N HIS A 127 12.47 -6.71 0.78
CA HIS A 127 11.14 -7.25 1.07
C HIS A 127 10.29 -6.19 1.76
N ILE A 128 9.23 -5.80 1.07
CA ILE A 128 8.19 -4.84 1.47
C ILE A 128 6.86 -5.59 1.57
N THR A 129 5.97 -5.20 2.47
CA THR A 129 4.66 -5.85 2.62
C THR A 129 3.66 -4.94 3.32
N ASP A 130 2.36 -5.25 3.19
CA ASP A 130 1.26 -4.62 3.94
C ASP A 130 1.27 -3.08 3.74
N VAL A 131 1.14 -2.68 2.48
CA VAL A 131 1.22 -1.28 2.06
C VAL A 131 -0.03 -0.51 2.46
N HIS A 132 -1.22 -1.10 2.32
CA HIS A 132 -2.52 -0.48 2.60
C HIS A 132 -2.54 0.99 2.16
N ILE A 133 -2.31 1.22 0.86
CA ILE A 133 -2.07 2.56 0.34
C ILE A 133 -3.16 3.54 0.78
N ASP A 134 -2.73 4.76 1.12
CA ASP A 134 -3.55 5.89 1.56
C ASP A 134 -4.34 5.74 2.88
N ILE A 135 -4.14 4.66 3.64
CA ILE A 135 -4.63 4.57 5.02
C ILE A 135 -3.82 5.50 5.94
N VAL A 136 -4.53 6.17 6.86
CA VAL A 136 -3.91 7.04 7.87
C VAL A 136 -3.78 6.29 9.18
N THR A 137 -2.56 6.16 9.69
CA THR A 137 -2.25 5.61 11.02
C THR A 137 -1.37 6.62 11.76
N GLU A 138 -1.70 6.93 13.01
CA GLU A 138 -0.92 7.87 13.85
C GLU A 138 -0.69 9.26 13.18
N GLY A 139 -1.64 9.69 12.35
CA GLY A 139 -1.55 10.97 11.65
C GLY A 139 -0.62 10.97 10.43
N VAL A 140 -0.20 9.81 9.94
CA VAL A 140 0.63 9.68 8.73
C VAL A 140 -0.07 8.79 7.72
N HIS A 141 -0.10 9.21 6.45
CA HIS A 141 -0.56 8.36 5.35
C HIS A 141 0.47 7.27 5.08
N SER A 142 0.03 6.02 4.96
CA SER A 142 0.83 4.86 4.57
C SER A 142 1.63 5.10 3.28
N THR A 143 1.07 5.87 2.36
CA THR A 143 1.72 6.36 1.12
C THR A 143 3.08 7.02 1.38
N THR A 144 3.25 7.72 2.51
CA THR A 144 4.52 8.37 2.88
C THR A 144 5.63 7.34 3.10
N TYR A 145 5.32 6.24 3.78
CA TYR A 145 6.26 5.15 4.01
C TYR A 145 6.51 4.36 2.74
N PHE A 146 5.49 4.18 1.89
CA PHE A 146 5.66 3.51 0.61
C PHE A 146 6.54 4.32 -0.37
N GLU A 147 6.35 5.64 -0.45
CA GLU A 147 7.25 6.55 -1.18
C GLU A 147 8.68 6.45 -0.65
N THR A 148 8.83 6.41 0.68
CA THR A 148 10.12 6.22 1.34
C THR A 148 10.76 4.89 0.99
N ALA A 149 10.00 3.80 0.97
CA ALA A 149 10.47 2.47 0.58
C ALA A 149 10.96 2.44 -0.87
N MET A 150 10.26 3.09 -1.80
CA MET A 150 10.71 3.21 -3.20
C MET A 150 11.97 4.07 -3.32
N GLY A 151 12.09 5.14 -2.53
CA GLY A 151 13.30 5.96 -2.44
C GLY A 151 14.51 5.19 -1.88
N LEU A 152 14.29 4.36 -0.86
CA LEU A 152 15.30 3.47 -0.29
C LEU A 152 15.70 2.39 -1.28
N LEU A 153 14.75 1.74 -1.96
CA LEU A 153 15.02 0.78 -3.03
C LEU A 153 15.93 1.38 -4.11
N ASN A 154 15.68 2.62 -4.49
CA ASN A 154 16.46 3.37 -5.48
C ASN A 154 17.90 3.67 -5.03
N THR A 155 18.16 3.69 -3.73
CA THR A 155 19.45 4.07 -3.14
C THR A 155 20.27 2.87 -2.67
N LEU A 156 19.64 1.94 -1.95
CA LEU A 156 20.29 0.80 -1.32
C LEU A 156 20.85 -0.15 -2.40
N PRO A 157 21.83 -1.02 -2.10
CA PRO A 157 22.41 -1.93 -3.10
C PRO A 157 21.51 -3.12 -3.48
N ALA A 158 20.21 -3.07 -3.19
CA ALA A 158 19.25 -4.10 -3.59
C ALA A 158 19.19 -4.25 -5.11
N ASP A 159 19.00 -5.46 -5.62
CA ASP A 159 18.84 -5.72 -7.05
C ASP A 159 17.38 -5.57 -7.48
N LEU A 160 16.45 -5.93 -6.59
CA LEU A 160 15.01 -5.93 -6.82
C LEU A 160 14.24 -5.72 -5.50
N ALA A 161 12.95 -5.43 -5.61
CA ALA A 161 12.01 -5.51 -4.49
C ALA A 161 10.96 -6.58 -4.72
N VAL A 162 10.52 -7.21 -3.64
CA VAL A 162 9.30 -8.01 -3.59
C VAL A 162 8.28 -7.30 -2.69
N ILE A 163 7.01 -7.33 -3.09
CA ILE A 163 5.89 -6.76 -2.34
C ILE A 163 4.87 -7.86 -2.09
N THR A 164 4.78 -8.36 -0.85
CA THR A 164 4.02 -9.58 -0.53
C THR A 164 2.58 -9.34 -0.11
N GLY A 165 1.84 -8.49 -0.83
CA GLY A 165 0.40 -8.31 -0.65
C GLY A 165 -0.04 -7.14 0.21
N ASP A 166 -1.37 -7.00 0.30
CA ASP A 166 -2.10 -5.89 0.88
C ASP A 166 -1.61 -4.55 0.31
N CYS A 167 -1.63 -4.48 -1.03
CA CYS A 167 -1.22 -3.29 -1.78
C CYS A 167 -2.18 -2.12 -1.48
N VAL A 168 -3.47 -2.43 -1.43
CA VAL A 168 -4.56 -1.52 -1.07
C VAL A 168 -5.38 -2.09 0.08
N ASP A 169 -6.09 -1.25 0.83
CA ASP A 169 -6.94 -1.69 1.94
C ASP A 169 -8.30 -2.27 1.48
N VAL A 170 -8.82 -1.76 0.35
CA VAL A 170 -10.04 -2.25 -0.28
C VAL A 170 -9.76 -2.49 -1.76
N GLY A 171 -9.79 -3.76 -2.18
CA GLY A 171 -9.48 -4.20 -3.54
C GLY A 171 -10.26 -3.51 -4.66
N SER A 172 -11.49 -3.06 -4.39
CA SER A 172 -12.32 -2.33 -5.36
C SER A 172 -12.05 -0.81 -5.42
N ASP A 173 -11.15 -0.27 -4.59
CA ASP A 173 -10.79 1.15 -4.60
C ASP A 173 -9.84 1.50 -5.76
N LEU A 174 -10.43 1.99 -6.86
CA LEU A 174 -9.71 2.43 -8.05
C LEU A 174 -8.77 3.62 -7.80
N GLY A 175 -9.07 4.47 -6.81
CA GLY A 175 -8.21 5.59 -6.44
C GLY A 175 -6.92 5.07 -5.81
N ALA A 176 -7.07 4.21 -4.80
CA ALA A 176 -5.97 3.56 -4.12
C ALA A 176 -5.09 2.75 -5.09
N LEU A 177 -5.68 1.93 -5.96
CA LEU A 177 -4.95 1.14 -6.96
C LEU A 177 -4.11 2.01 -7.91
N LYS A 178 -4.64 3.17 -8.33
CA LYS A 178 -3.89 4.13 -9.17
C LYS A 178 -2.74 4.75 -8.40
N VAL A 179 -2.94 5.15 -7.15
CA VAL A 179 -1.87 5.70 -6.31
C VAL A 179 -0.77 4.66 -6.08
N PHE A 180 -1.15 3.41 -5.76
CA PHE A 180 -0.19 2.31 -5.60
C PHE A 180 0.65 2.10 -6.86
N SER A 181 0.01 2.03 -8.03
CA SER A 181 0.71 1.92 -9.31
C SER A 181 1.63 3.11 -9.58
N GLN A 182 1.17 4.34 -9.33
CA GLN A 182 1.95 5.56 -9.53
C GLN A 182 3.19 5.61 -8.63
N VAL A 183 3.05 5.29 -7.35
CA VAL A 183 4.18 5.30 -6.39
C VAL A 183 5.17 4.18 -6.71
N THR A 184 4.69 2.96 -6.98
CA THR A 184 5.55 1.82 -7.36
C THR A 184 6.40 2.14 -8.59
N ASN A 185 5.82 2.82 -9.58
CA ASN A 185 6.52 3.16 -10.82
C ASN A 185 7.61 4.24 -10.64
N ARG A 186 7.76 4.83 -9.45
CA ARG A 186 8.92 5.67 -9.10
C ARG A 186 10.16 4.85 -8.76
N ALA A 187 10.04 3.56 -8.47
CA ALA A 187 11.19 2.69 -8.37
C ALA A 187 12.00 2.72 -9.68
N ARG A 188 13.31 2.51 -9.60
CA ARG A 188 14.25 2.37 -10.71
C ARG A 188 14.87 0.97 -10.76
N LYS A 189 14.31 0.05 -9.97
CA LYS A 189 14.64 -1.38 -9.88
C LYS A 189 13.39 -2.24 -10.01
N PRO A 190 13.48 -3.46 -10.53
CA PRO A 190 12.32 -4.33 -10.74
C PRO A 190 11.58 -4.60 -9.43
N THR A 191 10.25 -4.68 -9.52
CA THR A 191 9.32 -4.94 -8.41
C THR A 191 8.49 -6.17 -8.73
N PHE A 192 8.44 -7.12 -7.82
CA PHE A 192 7.70 -8.37 -7.95
C PHE A 192 6.59 -8.43 -6.90
N ILE A 193 5.33 -8.40 -7.34
CA ILE A 193 4.18 -8.12 -6.47
C ILE A 193 3.21 -9.29 -6.51
N ILE A 194 2.66 -9.65 -5.36
CA ILE A 194 1.56 -10.61 -5.21
C ILE A 194 0.40 -9.94 -4.45
N PRO A 195 -0.83 -10.47 -4.53
CA PRO A 195 -1.96 -9.94 -3.76
C PRO A 195 -1.93 -10.43 -2.32
N GLY A 196 -2.54 -9.64 -1.43
CA GLY A 196 -2.97 -10.07 -0.09
C GLY A 196 -4.49 -10.14 0.03
N ASN A 197 -5.03 -10.42 1.20
CA ASN A 197 -6.48 -10.53 1.38
C ASN A 197 -7.18 -9.17 1.18
N HIS A 198 -6.59 -8.05 1.58
CA HIS A 198 -7.22 -6.75 1.38
C HIS A 198 -7.34 -6.38 -0.10
N ASP A 199 -6.44 -6.87 -0.95
CA ASP A 199 -6.51 -6.70 -2.41
C ASP A 199 -7.73 -7.42 -3.04
N HIS A 200 -8.30 -8.42 -2.35
CA HIS A 200 -9.54 -9.10 -2.74
C HIS A 200 -10.79 -8.47 -2.13
N SER A 201 -10.65 -7.61 -1.13
CA SER A 201 -11.77 -7.02 -0.39
C SER A 201 -12.76 -6.32 -1.33
N GLN A 202 -14.04 -6.68 -1.19
CA GLN A 202 -15.16 -6.17 -2.01
C GLN A 202 -15.04 -6.45 -3.51
N THR A 203 -14.34 -7.53 -3.89
CA THR A 203 -14.28 -8.02 -5.26
C THR A 203 -14.73 -9.48 -5.33
N ASP A 204 -15.23 -9.89 -6.50
CA ASP A 204 -15.31 -11.30 -6.87
C ASP A 204 -14.11 -11.69 -7.74
N SER A 205 -13.93 -12.99 -8.01
CA SER A 205 -12.76 -13.49 -8.77
C SER A 205 -12.63 -12.84 -10.17
N GLU A 206 -13.75 -12.58 -10.84
CA GLU A 206 -13.74 -11.98 -12.17
C GLU A 206 -13.35 -10.51 -12.13
N SER A 207 -13.97 -9.72 -11.24
CA SER A 207 -13.67 -8.30 -11.09
C SER A 207 -12.26 -8.06 -10.52
N PHE A 208 -11.81 -8.88 -9.57
CA PHE A 208 -10.43 -8.87 -9.06
C PHE A 208 -9.40 -8.98 -10.20
N SER A 209 -9.56 -10.00 -11.04
CA SER A 209 -8.61 -10.30 -12.12
C SER A 209 -8.76 -9.36 -13.33
N LYS A 210 -9.96 -8.92 -13.69
CA LYS A 210 -10.20 -8.16 -14.94
C LYS A 210 -10.31 -6.65 -14.74
N LEU A 211 -10.90 -6.19 -13.64
CA LEU A 211 -11.27 -4.79 -13.43
C LEU A 211 -10.37 -4.08 -12.42
N TYR A 212 -9.90 -4.79 -11.40
CA TYR A 212 -9.16 -4.24 -10.26
C TYR A 212 -7.68 -4.69 -10.27
N TYR A 213 -7.29 -5.61 -9.39
CA TYR A 213 -5.90 -6.05 -9.22
C TYR A 213 -5.22 -6.44 -10.53
N GLY A 214 -5.83 -7.29 -11.35
CA GLY A 214 -5.22 -7.70 -12.62
C GLY A 214 -5.12 -6.60 -13.67
N ARG A 215 -5.91 -5.53 -13.54
CA ARG A 215 -5.83 -4.35 -14.40
C ARG A 215 -4.76 -3.37 -13.92
N TYR A 216 -4.71 -3.05 -12.63
CA TYR A 216 -3.87 -1.97 -12.09
C TYR A 216 -2.55 -2.46 -11.48
N VAL A 217 -2.45 -3.73 -11.12
CA VAL A 217 -1.26 -4.34 -10.52
C VAL A 217 -0.68 -5.39 -11.45
N GLY A 218 -1.27 -6.59 -11.54
CA GLY A 218 -0.67 -7.69 -12.30
C GLY A 218 -1.42 -9.01 -12.15
N PRO A 219 -0.91 -10.11 -12.74
CA PRO A 219 -1.54 -11.42 -12.62
C PRO A 219 -1.62 -11.87 -11.14
N PRO A 220 -2.71 -12.57 -10.73
CA PRO A 220 -2.87 -13.04 -9.36
C PRO A 220 -1.70 -13.91 -8.86
N TYR A 221 -1.27 -14.87 -9.69
CA TYR A 221 -0.11 -15.73 -9.43
C TYR A 221 0.72 -15.87 -10.71
N TRP A 222 2.03 -16.01 -10.56
CA TRP A 222 2.99 -15.91 -11.67
C TRP A 222 4.35 -16.52 -11.30
N TYR A 223 5.21 -16.75 -12.29
CA TYR A 223 6.62 -17.07 -12.04
C TYR A 223 7.57 -16.33 -13.01
N ARG A 224 8.81 -16.15 -12.57
CA ARG A 224 9.92 -15.59 -13.36
C ARG A 224 11.21 -16.34 -13.08
N VAL A 225 11.93 -16.66 -14.15
CA VAL A 225 13.30 -17.20 -14.10
C VAL A 225 14.28 -16.06 -14.31
N ILE A 226 15.21 -15.88 -13.38
CA ILE A 226 16.29 -14.88 -13.46
C ILE A 226 17.59 -15.67 -13.39
N GLY A 227 18.09 -16.14 -14.55
CA GLY A 227 19.32 -16.94 -14.59
C GLY A 227 19.24 -18.23 -13.73
N PRO A 228 19.99 -18.33 -12.63
CA PRO A 228 19.93 -19.47 -11.71
C PRO A 228 18.75 -19.42 -10.71
N PHE A 229 17.99 -18.33 -10.66
CA PHE A 229 16.90 -18.15 -9.70
C PHE A 229 15.52 -18.37 -10.35
N LEU A 230 14.57 -18.84 -9.56
CA LEU A 230 13.15 -18.89 -9.88
C LEU A 230 12.37 -18.22 -8.74
N ILE A 231 11.57 -17.20 -9.08
CA ILE A 231 10.61 -16.59 -8.17
C ILE A 231 9.20 -16.99 -8.61
N ALA A 232 8.42 -17.55 -7.69
CA ALA A 232 7.00 -17.85 -7.89
C ALA A 232 6.16 -17.05 -6.89
N GLY A 233 5.21 -16.26 -7.39
CA GLY A 233 4.24 -15.53 -6.58
C GLY A 233 2.90 -16.23 -6.55
N LEU A 234 2.31 -16.37 -5.37
CA LEU A 234 1.03 -17.03 -5.13
C LEU A 234 -0.05 -16.03 -4.74
N ASP A 235 -1.30 -16.37 -5.08
CA ASP A 235 -2.51 -15.72 -4.60
C ASP A 235 -3.19 -16.63 -3.58
N LEU A 236 -3.21 -16.21 -2.31
CA LEU A 236 -3.85 -16.97 -1.24
C LEU A 236 -5.31 -16.54 -0.98
N GLY A 237 -5.83 -15.59 -1.76
CA GLY A 237 -7.20 -15.11 -1.64
C GLY A 237 -7.51 -14.47 -0.27
N MET A 238 -8.82 -14.36 -0.01
CA MET A 238 -9.35 -13.93 1.29
C MET A 238 -9.11 -14.96 2.40
N GLU A 239 -9.06 -16.25 2.07
CA GLU A 239 -9.03 -17.36 3.04
C GLU A 239 -7.62 -17.66 3.55
N GLY A 240 -6.57 -17.21 2.86
CA GLY A 240 -5.20 -17.30 3.35
C GLY A 240 -4.51 -18.63 3.13
N TYR A 241 -4.94 -19.39 2.12
CA TYR A 241 -4.28 -20.61 1.63
C TYR A 241 -4.59 -20.83 0.13
N PRO A 242 -3.72 -21.52 -0.62
CA PRO A 242 -3.94 -21.75 -2.05
C PRO A 242 -4.86 -22.95 -2.28
N ASP A 243 -5.66 -22.91 -3.35
CA ASP A 243 -6.43 -24.08 -3.77
C ASP A 243 -5.57 -25.19 -4.41
N SER A 244 -6.16 -26.37 -4.58
CA SER A 244 -5.47 -27.53 -5.16
C SER A 244 -5.01 -27.32 -6.62
N GLN A 245 -5.64 -26.42 -7.38
CA GLN A 245 -5.25 -26.13 -8.76
C GLN A 245 -3.97 -25.29 -8.77
N GLN A 246 -3.89 -24.29 -7.90
CA GLN A 246 -2.71 -23.44 -7.74
C GLN A 246 -1.53 -24.22 -7.15
N LEU A 247 -1.76 -25.13 -6.19
CA LEU A 247 -0.71 -26.02 -5.67
C LEU A 247 -0.15 -26.95 -6.77
N LYS A 248 -1.01 -27.55 -7.60
CA LYS A 248 -0.57 -28.34 -8.77
C LYS A 248 0.19 -27.50 -9.78
N TRP A 249 -0.25 -26.26 -10.03
CA TRP A 249 0.47 -25.33 -10.90
C TRP A 249 1.86 -25.02 -10.33
N LEU A 250 1.96 -24.75 -9.03
CA LEU A 250 3.22 -24.46 -8.35
C LEU A 250 4.18 -25.65 -8.46
N GLU A 251 3.73 -26.85 -8.12
CA GLU A 251 4.53 -28.08 -8.27
C GLU A 251 5.00 -28.27 -9.72
N GLY A 252 4.11 -28.06 -10.70
CA GLY A 252 4.45 -28.12 -12.13
C GLY A 252 5.47 -27.05 -12.57
N VAL A 253 5.48 -25.87 -11.95
CA VAL A 253 6.49 -24.83 -12.20
C VAL A 253 7.82 -25.22 -11.57
N LEU A 254 7.83 -25.59 -10.28
CA LEU A 254 9.07 -25.92 -9.56
C LEU A 254 9.75 -27.16 -10.13
N SER A 255 8.97 -28.19 -10.47
CA SER A 255 9.48 -29.47 -11.00
C SER A 255 10.07 -29.36 -12.41
N ARG A 256 9.66 -28.37 -13.21
CA ARG A 256 10.25 -28.07 -14.53
C ARG A 256 11.55 -27.26 -14.44
N HIS A 257 11.84 -26.66 -13.29
CA HIS A 257 12.99 -25.79 -13.05
C HIS A 257 13.84 -26.33 -11.89
N ARG A 258 14.15 -27.63 -11.93
CA ARG A 258 14.84 -28.32 -10.81
C ARG A 258 16.21 -27.75 -10.49
N ASP A 259 16.89 -27.23 -11.51
CA ASP A 259 18.23 -26.63 -11.47
C ASP A 259 18.25 -25.20 -10.91
N LYS A 260 17.10 -24.61 -10.59
CA LYS A 260 17.01 -23.24 -10.07
C LYS A 260 16.93 -23.20 -8.55
N VAL A 261 17.47 -22.12 -7.98
CA VAL A 261 17.22 -21.71 -6.59
C VAL A 261 15.82 -21.11 -6.53
N LYS A 262 14.91 -21.78 -5.81
CA LYS A 262 13.47 -21.45 -5.81
C LYS A 262 13.10 -20.58 -4.60
N ILE A 263 12.40 -19.49 -4.90
CA ILE A 263 11.87 -18.51 -3.96
C ILE A 263 10.35 -18.45 -4.17
N ILE A 264 9.58 -18.57 -3.09
CA ILE A 264 8.13 -18.43 -3.09
C ILE A 264 7.75 -17.11 -2.41
N LEU A 265 6.82 -16.38 -3.00
CA LEU A 265 6.17 -15.23 -2.40
C LEU A 265 4.71 -15.60 -2.11
N MET A 266 4.25 -15.36 -0.88
CA MET A 266 2.85 -15.58 -0.50
C MET A 266 2.47 -14.62 0.64
N HIS A 267 1.24 -14.11 0.67
CA HIS A 267 0.89 -13.09 1.66
C HIS A 267 0.75 -13.65 3.09
N HIS A 268 -0.09 -14.67 3.28
CA HIS A 268 -0.30 -15.29 4.60
C HIS A 268 0.86 -16.22 4.94
N PRO A 269 1.53 -16.04 6.09
CA PRO A 269 2.70 -16.82 6.43
C PRO A 269 2.32 -18.25 6.83
N PHE A 270 3.20 -19.21 6.56
CA PHE A 270 2.99 -20.61 6.98
C PHE A 270 3.16 -20.76 8.50
N PHE A 271 4.21 -20.18 9.07
CA PHE A 271 4.41 -20.10 10.51
C PHE A 271 3.79 -18.83 11.09
N ARG A 272 3.20 -18.92 12.28
CA ARG A 272 2.54 -17.79 12.93
C ARG A 272 3.52 -16.67 13.32
N TYR A 273 2.98 -15.48 13.53
CA TYR A 273 3.71 -14.31 14.04
C TYR A 273 4.56 -14.63 15.28
N GLY A 274 5.74 -14.01 15.38
CA GLY A 274 6.59 -14.08 16.55
C GLY A 274 7.31 -15.43 16.73
N VAL A 275 7.20 -16.33 15.77
CA VAL A 275 8.00 -17.56 15.75
C VAL A 275 9.36 -17.24 15.15
N PHE A 276 10.39 -17.46 15.95
CA PHE A 276 11.79 -17.24 15.59
C PHE A 276 12.61 -18.50 15.89
N GLY A 277 13.49 -18.87 14.97
CA GLY A 277 14.52 -19.88 15.22
C GLY A 277 14.50 -21.06 14.24
N GLU A 278 15.23 -22.11 14.60
CA GLU A 278 15.27 -23.34 13.83
C GLU A 278 14.09 -24.24 14.22
N ILE A 279 13.36 -24.74 13.23
CA ILE A 279 12.26 -25.70 13.42
C ILE A 279 12.54 -26.92 12.56
N ASN A 280 12.43 -28.11 13.15
CA ASN A 280 12.50 -29.36 12.43
C ASN A 280 11.12 -30.00 12.34
N GLY A 281 10.79 -30.60 11.20
CA GLY A 281 9.51 -31.29 10.99
C GLY A 281 9.46 -32.02 9.65
N SER A 282 8.29 -32.53 9.29
CA SER A 282 8.03 -33.07 7.95
C SER A 282 6.55 -32.95 7.58
N TRP A 283 6.26 -32.76 6.30
CA TRP A 283 4.90 -32.89 5.75
C TRP A 283 4.24 -34.24 6.06
N LYS A 284 5.01 -35.31 6.30
CA LYS A 284 4.44 -36.63 6.67
C LYS A 284 3.86 -36.69 8.08
N SER A 285 4.22 -35.72 8.92
CA SER A 285 3.79 -35.61 10.32
C SER A 285 3.52 -34.14 10.62
N ILE A 286 2.73 -33.49 9.75
CA ILE A 286 2.47 -32.05 9.82
C ILE A 286 1.76 -31.66 11.13
N GLU A 287 1.04 -32.59 11.75
CA GLU A 287 0.37 -32.41 13.03
C GLU A 287 1.34 -32.00 14.15
N ASP A 288 2.62 -32.42 14.06
CA ASP A 288 3.68 -32.05 15.02
C ASP A 288 4.02 -30.55 14.95
N LEU A 289 3.68 -29.87 13.84
CA LEU A 289 3.89 -28.44 13.63
C LEU A 289 2.64 -27.60 13.95
N SER A 290 1.52 -28.23 14.33
CA SER A 290 0.22 -27.57 14.54
C SER A 290 0.26 -26.39 15.53
N ASN A 291 1.17 -26.43 16.50
CA ASN A 291 1.33 -25.38 17.50
C ASN A 291 2.09 -24.14 16.98
N VAL A 292 2.73 -24.19 15.82
CA VAL A 292 3.53 -23.09 15.25
C VAL A 292 3.04 -22.64 13.87
N ILE A 293 2.18 -23.42 13.22
CA ILE A 293 1.52 -23.05 11.96
C ILE A 293 0.51 -21.91 12.19
N TYR A 294 0.41 -20.99 11.24
CA TYR A 294 -0.57 -19.90 11.28
C TYR A 294 -2.00 -20.40 11.10
N SER A 295 -2.99 -19.69 11.67
CA SER A 295 -4.35 -20.22 11.80
C SER A 295 -5.00 -20.58 10.46
N SER A 296 -4.83 -19.78 9.41
CA SER A 296 -5.40 -20.08 8.08
C SER A 296 -4.88 -21.40 7.52
N TRP A 297 -3.64 -21.79 7.82
CA TRP A 297 -3.07 -23.06 7.40
C TRP A 297 -3.46 -24.19 8.36
N ALA A 298 -3.51 -23.94 9.67
CA ALA A 298 -3.88 -24.95 10.66
C ALA A 298 -5.34 -25.40 10.55
N GLU A 299 -6.23 -24.49 10.13
CA GLU A 299 -7.64 -24.78 9.83
C GLU A 299 -7.83 -25.55 8.52
N HIS A 300 -6.80 -25.57 7.66
CA HIS A 300 -6.77 -26.20 6.33
C HIS A 300 -5.56 -27.14 6.18
N MET A 301 -5.48 -28.13 7.08
CA MET A 301 -4.29 -28.97 7.26
C MET A 301 -3.91 -29.78 6.00
N ASP A 302 -4.87 -30.15 5.16
CA ASP A 302 -4.62 -30.83 3.89
C ASP A 302 -3.85 -29.94 2.90
N ALA A 303 -4.25 -28.67 2.77
CA ALA A 303 -3.54 -27.69 1.97
C ALA A 303 -2.17 -27.36 2.57
N ALA A 304 -2.07 -27.25 3.90
CA ALA A 304 -0.80 -27.03 4.59
C ALA A 304 0.17 -28.21 4.37
N GLN A 305 -0.33 -29.44 4.44
CA GLN A 305 0.45 -30.66 4.22
C GLN A 305 0.99 -30.72 2.81
N GLU A 306 0.13 -30.46 1.82
CA GLU A 306 0.51 -30.49 0.41
C GLU A 306 1.50 -29.37 0.06
N PHE A 307 1.29 -28.16 0.58
CA PHE A 307 2.24 -27.06 0.39
C PHE A 307 3.61 -27.39 0.99
N LEU A 308 3.66 -27.90 2.22
CA LEU A 308 4.91 -28.27 2.87
C LEU A 308 5.63 -29.42 2.13
N ARG A 309 4.87 -30.39 1.61
CA ARG A 309 5.41 -31.44 0.72
C ARG A 309 6.07 -30.83 -0.51
N ILE A 310 5.38 -29.91 -1.21
CA ILE A 310 5.92 -29.23 -2.39
C ILE A 310 7.21 -28.47 -2.04
N VAL A 311 7.25 -27.77 -0.92
CA VAL A 311 8.43 -27.05 -0.42
C VAL A 311 9.61 -28.00 -0.19
N GLU A 312 9.39 -29.08 0.55
CA GLU A 312 10.42 -30.08 0.88
C GLU A 312 10.93 -30.80 -0.38
N GLU A 313 10.05 -31.36 -1.20
CA GLU A 313 10.42 -32.21 -2.32
C GLU A 313 11.03 -31.44 -3.50
N ASN A 314 10.72 -30.15 -3.63
CA ASN A 314 11.30 -29.30 -4.68
C ASN A 314 12.53 -28.49 -4.22
N GLY A 315 12.92 -28.58 -2.94
CA GLY A 315 14.09 -27.89 -2.41
C GLY A 315 13.97 -26.37 -2.46
N VAL A 316 12.81 -25.83 -2.06
CA VAL A 316 12.59 -24.38 -1.95
C VAL A 316 13.50 -23.80 -0.88
N ARG A 317 14.19 -22.70 -1.18
CA ARG A 317 15.17 -22.08 -0.26
C ARG A 317 14.60 -20.95 0.56
N LEU A 318 13.62 -20.23 0.02
CA LEU A 318 13.07 -19.04 0.64
C LEU A 318 11.58 -18.92 0.38
N VAL A 319 10.80 -18.66 1.41
CA VAL A 319 9.39 -18.33 1.39
C VAL A 319 9.20 -16.99 2.11
N LEU A 320 8.66 -15.99 1.40
CA LEU A 320 8.48 -14.62 1.91
C LEU A 320 7.00 -14.30 2.10
N SER A 321 6.67 -13.70 3.25
CA SER A 321 5.29 -13.38 3.65
C SER A 321 5.14 -12.08 4.46
N GLY A 322 3.89 -11.65 4.62
CA GLY A 322 3.47 -10.48 5.40
C GLY A 322 2.26 -10.80 6.27
N HIS A 323 1.16 -10.05 6.10
CA HIS A 323 -0.19 -10.28 6.64
C HIS A 323 -0.34 -10.04 8.15
N VAL A 324 0.61 -10.51 8.95
CA VAL A 324 0.54 -10.44 10.41
C VAL A 324 1.10 -9.13 10.97
N HIS A 325 1.62 -8.23 10.12
CA HIS A 325 2.14 -6.91 10.50
C HIS A 325 3.25 -6.97 11.56
N GLY A 326 3.99 -8.07 11.60
CA GLY A 326 5.07 -8.28 12.55
C GLY A 326 6.07 -9.32 12.06
N ASP A 327 7.26 -9.33 12.66
CA ASP A 327 8.33 -10.22 12.24
C ASP A 327 8.12 -11.68 12.67
N GLY A 328 8.60 -12.59 11.84
CA GLY A 328 8.80 -14.01 12.16
C GLY A 328 9.83 -14.59 11.21
N VAL A 329 10.80 -15.36 11.70
CA VAL A 329 11.86 -15.94 10.87
C VAL A 329 12.16 -17.35 11.33
N VAL A 330 11.87 -18.31 10.46
CA VAL A 330 12.09 -19.73 10.73
C VAL A 330 13.06 -20.30 9.72
N LEU A 331 14.11 -20.96 10.22
CA LEU A 331 14.95 -21.84 9.42
C LEU A 331 14.43 -23.27 9.57
N TYR A 332 13.66 -23.72 8.58
CA TYR A 332 13.01 -25.01 8.57
C TYR A 332 13.96 -26.10 8.04
N ASN A 333 14.16 -27.16 8.85
CA ASN A 333 15.03 -28.30 8.56
C ASN A 333 16.47 -27.91 8.15
N GLY A 334 16.96 -26.73 8.57
CA GLY A 334 18.26 -26.20 8.15
C GLY A 334 18.38 -25.86 6.65
N VAL A 335 17.26 -25.86 5.91
CA VAL A 335 17.25 -25.76 4.44
C VAL A 335 16.43 -24.58 3.93
N THR A 336 15.19 -24.43 4.40
CA THR A 336 14.23 -23.46 3.87
C THR A 336 14.02 -22.34 4.87
N TRP A 337 14.19 -21.11 4.42
CA TRP A 337 13.86 -19.92 5.20
C TRP A 337 12.39 -19.55 4.98
N PHE A 338 11.62 -19.47 6.05
CA PHE A 338 10.30 -18.84 6.07
C PHE A 338 10.45 -17.49 6.77
N VAL A 339 10.23 -16.41 6.03
CA VAL A 339 10.45 -15.04 6.50
C VAL A 339 9.16 -14.25 6.38
N THR A 340 8.61 -13.89 7.53
CA THR A 340 7.50 -12.97 7.67
C THR A 340 8.05 -11.61 8.08
N THR A 341 7.77 -10.60 7.27
CA THR A 341 8.24 -9.23 7.50
C THR A 341 7.12 -8.42 8.14
N THR A 342 7.47 -7.57 9.11
CA THR A 342 6.52 -6.57 9.64
C THR A 342 5.97 -5.66 8.54
N THR A 343 4.83 -5.02 8.81
CA THR A 343 4.22 -4.07 7.88
C THR A 343 5.21 -2.97 7.50
N THR A 344 5.27 -2.62 6.23
CA THR A 344 6.09 -1.48 5.79
C THR A 344 5.37 -0.16 5.99
N CYS A 345 4.02 -0.13 6.05
CA CYS A 345 3.28 1.13 5.95
C CYS A 345 2.15 1.32 6.97
N ALA A 346 1.17 0.42 7.06
CA ALA A 346 -0.02 0.62 7.91
C ALA A 346 -0.30 -0.54 8.86
N GLY A 347 -1.07 -0.28 9.93
CA GLY A 347 -1.56 -1.31 10.84
C GLY A 347 -0.50 -1.87 11.80
N VAL A 348 0.44 -1.04 12.27
CA VAL A 348 1.48 -1.47 13.22
C VAL A 348 0.85 -1.98 14.51
N ARG A 349 1.39 -3.07 15.04
CA ARG A 349 0.99 -3.62 16.34
C ARG A 349 1.57 -2.80 17.48
N GLU A 350 0.87 -2.75 18.60
CA GLU A 350 1.37 -2.05 19.79
C GLU A 350 2.72 -2.64 20.23
N GLY A 351 3.75 -1.78 20.31
CA GLY A 351 5.12 -2.17 20.67
C GLY A 351 6.04 -2.54 19.50
N ASP A 352 5.49 -2.74 18.30
CA ASP A 352 6.26 -2.98 17.07
C ASP A 352 6.49 -1.65 16.30
N TYR A 353 7.19 -1.72 15.17
CA TYR A 353 7.45 -0.59 14.28
C TYR A 353 7.36 -1.01 12.81
N ARG A 354 7.11 -0.05 11.92
CA ARG A 354 7.09 -0.31 10.47
C ARG A 354 8.48 -0.64 9.94
N GLY A 355 8.58 -1.57 9.02
CA GLY A 355 9.88 -1.95 8.49
C GLY A 355 9.90 -2.68 7.16
N PHE A 356 11.12 -3.02 6.75
CA PHE A 356 11.43 -3.80 5.57
C PHE A 356 12.65 -4.69 5.84
N ARG A 357 12.89 -5.70 5.00
CA ARG A 357 14.09 -6.54 5.08
C ARG A 357 14.96 -6.43 3.84
N LEU A 358 16.26 -6.69 4.02
CA LEU A 358 17.17 -7.02 2.93
C LEU A 358 17.55 -8.50 3.05
N ILE A 359 17.43 -9.24 1.96
CA ILE A 359 17.61 -10.69 1.92
C ILE A 359 18.49 -11.04 0.73
N GLU A 360 19.64 -11.66 0.98
CA GLU A 360 20.52 -12.13 -0.09
C GLU A 360 20.28 -13.60 -0.36
N VAL A 361 20.07 -13.95 -1.63
CA VAL A 361 19.98 -15.33 -2.11
C VAL A 361 21.05 -15.54 -3.16
N ARG A 362 21.85 -16.61 -3.05
CA ARG A 362 22.94 -16.93 -3.99
C ARG A 362 22.61 -18.13 -4.84
N GLU A 363 23.29 -18.26 -5.98
CA GLU A 363 23.09 -19.35 -6.94
C GLU A 363 23.43 -20.75 -6.36
N ASP A 364 24.23 -20.81 -5.30
CA ASP A 364 24.50 -22.04 -4.54
C ASP A 364 23.35 -22.44 -3.59
N GLY A 365 22.30 -21.61 -3.51
CA GLY A 365 21.15 -21.81 -2.64
C GLY A 365 21.31 -21.27 -1.22
N SER A 366 22.45 -20.64 -0.89
CA SER A 366 22.62 -19.97 0.40
C SER A 366 21.75 -18.71 0.49
N VAL A 367 21.19 -18.50 1.69
CA VAL A 367 20.32 -17.37 2.00
C VAL A 367 20.87 -16.65 3.23
N LYS A 368 20.89 -15.32 3.19
CA LYS A 368 21.27 -14.48 4.31
C LYS A 368 20.21 -13.42 4.55
N ILE A 369 19.63 -13.42 5.75
CA ILE A 369 18.68 -12.41 6.20
C ILE A 369 19.47 -11.30 6.90
N TYR A 370 19.40 -10.08 6.39
CA TYR A 370 19.95 -8.92 7.08
C TYR A 370 18.88 -8.31 7.98
N GLY A 371 19.31 -7.82 9.14
CA GLY A 371 18.48 -7.05 10.05
C GLY A 371 19.27 -5.90 10.66
N ILE A 372 18.63 -5.15 11.55
CA ILE A 372 19.27 -4.07 12.30
C ILE A 372 20.55 -4.60 12.99
N PRO A 373 21.69 -3.88 12.89
CA PRO A 373 22.94 -4.29 13.51
C PRO A 373 22.77 -4.63 15.00
N GLY A 374 23.31 -5.78 15.42
CA GLY A 374 23.27 -6.25 16.80
C GLY A 374 22.03 -7.08 17.16
N ARG A 375 21.03 -7.20 16.26
CA ARG A 375 19.89 -8.10 16.44
C ARG A 375 20.03 -9.34 15.57
N ASP A 376 19.56 -10.47 16.09
CA ASP A 376 19.60 -11.75 15.40
C ASP A 376 18.22 -12.06 14.78
N PRO A 377 18.09 -12.11 13.44
CA PRO A 377 16.82 -12.37 12.80
C PRO A 377 16.16 -13.69 13.22
N LEU A 378 16.93 -14.70 13.65
CA LEU A 378 16.39 -15.97 14.13
C LEU A 378 15.96 -15.95 15.60
N LYS A 379 16.05 -14.81 16.30
CA LYS A 379 15.71 -14.73 17.72
C LYS A 379 14.73 -13.62 18.06
N GLU A 380 14.67 -12.58 17.23
CA GLU A 380 13.90 -11.39 17.55
C GLU A 380 13.53 -10.56 16.32
N PHE A 381 12.64 -9.59 16.57
CA PHE A 381 12.25 -8.55 15.64
C PHE A 381 13.47 -7.73 15.19
N SER A 382 13.72 -7.69 13.89
CA SER A 382 14.99 -7.26 13.31
C SER A 382 14.89 -6.57 11.95
N SER A 383 13.68 -6.39 11.42
CA SER A 383 13.45 -5.58 10.21
C SER A 383 14.04 -4.16 10.35
N PHE A 384 14.50 -3.56 9.25
CA PHE A 384 14.99 -2.18 9.26
C PHE A 384 13.83 -1.21 9.52
N ASN A 385 14.02 -0.24 10.41
CA ASN A 385 12.94 0.65 10.84
C ASN A 385 12.72 1.79 9.83
N ILE A 386 11.64 1.71 9.05
CA ILE A 386 11.36 2.70 8.01
C ILE A 386 10.84 4.03 8.57
N GLU A 387 10.35 4.07 9.82
CA GLU A 387 9.87 5.30 10.48
C GLU A 387 10.99 6.32 10.71
N GLU A 388 12.22 5.81 10.73
CA GLU A 388 13.45 6.58 10.82
C GLU A 388 13.87 7.17 9.46
N ALA A 389 13.07 7.03 8.40
CA ALA A 389 13.35 7.59 7.09
C ALA A 389 12.15 8.35 6.51
N LEU A 390 12.45 9.36 5.70
CA LEU A 390 11.52 10.03 4.80
C LEU A 390 12.24 10.25 3.48
N ILE A 391 11.71 9.69 2.40
CA ILE A 391 12.15 10.00 1.03
C ILE A 391 10.91 10.20 0.18
N ARG A 392 10.66 11.43 -0.24
CA ARG A 392 9.44 11.80 -0.96
C ARG A 392 9.72 12.80 -2.06
N THR A 393 8.96 12.74 -3.14
CA THR A 393 8.98 13.72 -4.23
C THR A 393 7.60 14.32 -4.41
N ILE A 394 7.50 15.63 -4.50
CA ILE A 394 6.25 16.38 -4.65
C ILE A 394 6.34 17.18 -5.96
N PRO A 395 5.73 16.69 -7.04
CA PRO A 395 5.65 17.43 -8.30
C PRO A 395 4.55 18.49 -8.26
N ASP A 396 4.74 19.58 -9.02
CA ASP A 396 3.62 20.44 -9.42
C ASP A 396 2.72 19.70 -10.44
N PRO A 397 1.47 20.15 -10.65
CA PRO A 397 0.53 19.48 -11.54
C PRO A 397 1.01 19.34 -13.00
N GLU A 398 1.88 20.24 -13.47
CA GLU A 398 2.37 20.26 -14.86
C GLU A 398 3.78 19.65 -15.03
N LEU A 399 4.37 19.11 -13.96
CA LEU A 399 5.75 18.59 -13.91
C LEU A 399 6.81 19.64 -14.31
N ARG A 400 6.51 20.93 -14.17
CA ARG A 400 7.45 22.03 -14.35
C ARG A 400 8.33 22.26 -13.12
N ALA A 401 7.93 21.73 -11.98
CA ALA A 401 8.68 21.68 -10.73
C ALA A 401 8.49 20.33 -10.03
N ASN A 402 9.52 19.85 -9.34
CA ASN A 402 9.43 18.69 -8.49
C ASN A 402 10.39 18.83 -7.31
N THR A 403 9.87 18.64 -6.10
CA THR A 403 10.62 18.83 -4.86
C THR A 403 10.86 17.51 -4.16
N ALA A 404 12.13 17.17 -3.94
CA ALA A 404 12.56 16.09 -3.09
C ALA A 404 12.62 16.52 -1.62
N LEU A 405 12.02 15.74 -0.72
CA LEU A 405 12.17 15.81 0.73
C LEU A 405 12.86 14.53 1.22
N VAL A 406 14.00 14.68 1.88
CA VAL A 406 14.81 13.55 2.35
C VAL A 406 15.24 13.77 3.80
N ARG A 407 15.00 12.79 4.66
CA ARG A 407 15.52 12.75 6.03
C ARG A 407 15.81 11.31 6.40
N LEU A 408 17.03 11.01 6.84
CA LEU A 408 17.38 9.71 7.42
C LEU A 408 17.81 9.88 8.87
N GLY A 409 17.22 9.12 9.78
CA GLY A 409 17.59 8.99 11.17
C GLY A 409 18.60 7.86 11.38
N ARG A 410 19.27 7.88 12.55
CA ARG A 410 20.23 6.82 12.92
C ARG A 410 19.54 5.50 13.27
N GLY A 411 18.24 5.52 13.59
CA GLY A 411 17.48 4.34 13.95
C GLY A 411 17.09 3.43 12.78
N LEU A 412 17.35 3.84 11.53
CA LEU A 412 17.01 3.06 10.33
C LEU A 412 17.69 1.68 10.30
N GLY A 413 18.85 1.54 10.97
CA GLY A 413 19.67 0.33 10.95
C GLY A 413 20.54 0.18 9.69
N ILE A 414 20.50 1.16 8.79
CA ILE A 414 21.40 1.30 7.63
C ILE A 414 21.82 2.76 7.54
N GLU A 415 23.10 3.01 7.27
CA GLU A 415 23.67 4.36 7.18
C GLU A 415 24.23 4.66 5.78
N PRO A 416 23.37 4.86 4.76
CA PRO A 416 23.85 5.23 3.43
C PRO A 416 24.44 6.65 3.47
N GLN A 417 25.65 6.79 2.92
CA GLN A 417 26.33 8.10 2.83
C GLN A 417 25.72 9.01 1.75
N ARG A 418 25.07 8.41 0.75
CA ARG A 418 24.45 9.08 -0.39
C ARG A 418 23.06 8.53 -0.64
N ILE A 419 22.14 9.38 -1.06
CA ILE A 419 20.83 9.01 -1.61
C ILE A 419 20.73 9.48 -3.05
N HIS A 420 20.07 8.67 -3.87
CA HIS A 420 19.63 9.06 -5.21
C HIS A 420 18.13 9.36 -5.20
N VAL A 421 17.76 10.59 -5.55
CA VAL A 421 16.36 10.97 -5.75
C VAL A 421 16.09 11.19 -7.23
N TYR A 422 15.00 10.60 -7.71
CA TYR A 422 14.57 10.67 -9.10
C TYR A 422 13.30 11.51 -9.19
N MET A 423 13.36 12.63 -9.89
CA MET A 423 12.27 13.57 -10.08
C MET A 423 11.87 13.62 -11.55
N TYR A 424 10.58 13.39 -11.82
CA TYR A 424 10.02 13.50 -13.16
C TYR A 424 9.67 14.95 -13.45
N LEU A 425 10.06 15.41 -14.64
CA LEU A 425 9.88 16.77 -15.11
C LEU A 425 9.35 16.75 -16.55
N ASN A 426 8.69 17.82 -16.97
CA ASN A 426 8.08 17.97 -18.27
C ASN A 426 9.14 18.05 -19.39
N GLY A 427 9.10 17.10 -20.33
CA GLY A 427 10.06 17.02 -21.44
C GLY A 427 9.90 18.10 -22.50
N THR A 428 8.74 18.77 -22.54
CA THR A 428 8.44 19.81 -23.54
C THR A 428 9.07 21.16 -23.24
N VAL A 429 9.50 21.38 -21.98
CA VAL A 429 10.24 22.57 -21.57
C VAL A 429 11.72 22.37 -21.91
N PRO A 430 12.42 23.36 -22.53
CA PRO A 430 13.85 23.25 -22.80
C PRO A 430 14.66 22.91 -21.54
N ALA A 431 15.57 21.93 -21.65
CA ALA A 431 16.33 21.39 -20.52
C ALA A 431 17.15 22.45 -19.76
N ASP A 432 17.68 23.45 -20.46
CA ASP A 432 18.47 24.56 -19.92
C ASP A 432 17.64 25.54 -19.06
N ARG A 433 16.31 25.43 -19.08
CA ARG A 433 15.44 26.19 -18.18
C ARG A 433 15.34 25.60 -16.77
N TYR A 434 15.66 24.32 -16.59
CA TYR A 434 15.60 23.68 -15.28
C TYR A 434 16.81 24.03 -14.43
N ALA A 435 16.54 24.44 -13.19
CA ALA A 435 17.56 24.70 -12.17
C ALA A 435 17.21 23.98 -10.86
N LEU A 436 18.23 23.80 -10.02
CA LEU A 436 18.07 23.27 -8.67
C LEU A 436 17.95 24.42 -7.64
N TYR A 437 17.09 24.23 -6.65
CA TYR A 437 16.87 25.13 -5.51
C TYR A 437 16.87 24.34 -4.19
N GLY A 438 16.99 25.04 -3.05
CA GLY A 438 16.98 24.44 -1.71
C GLY A 438 18.37 24.18 -1.14
N ASN A 439 18.58 23.03 -0.50
CA ASN A 439 19.82 22.65 0.19
C ASN A 439 20.96 22.25 -0.77
N LEU A 440 21.38 23.16 -1.66
CA LEU A 440 22.35 22.87 -2.73
C LEU A 440 23.74 22.46 -2.23
N SER A 441 24.14 22.87 -1.02
CA SER A 441 25.41 22.45 -0.40
C SER A 441 25.49 20.94 -0.09
N LEU A 442 24.36 20.23 -0.16
CA LEU A 442 24.25 18.79 0.03
C LEU A 442 24.10 18.04 -1.30
N VAL A 443 23.98 18.74 -2.43
CA VAL A 443 23.93 18.12 -3.76
C VAL A 443 25.34 17.79 -4.23
N GLU A 444 25.63 16.51 -4.44
CA GLU A 444 26.92 16.03 -4.96
C GLU A 444 26.87 15.74 -6.47
N GLY A 445 25.69 15.55 -7.04
CA GLY A 445 25.51 15.29 -8.47
C GLY A 445 24.10 15.58 -8.96
N TYR A 446 24.01 15.99 -10.21
CA TYR A 446 22.75 16.26 -10.91
C TYR A 446 22.88 15.87 -12.38
N SER A 447 21.87 15.17 -12.89
CA SER A 447 21.72 14.94 -14.33
C SER A 447 20.26 15.03 -14.72
N LEU A 448 19.98 15.59 -15.89
CA LEU A 448 18.66 15.64 -16.50
C LEU A 448 18.67 14.84 -17.79
N THR A 449 17.94 13.73 -17.82
CA THR A 449 18.00 12.76 -18.92
C THR A 449 16.62 12.62 -19.58
N PRO A 450 16.51 12.67 -20.92
CA PRO A 450 15.23 12.42 -21.61
C PRO A 450 14.66 11.04 -21.26
N TYR A 451 13.35 10.94 -21.09
CA TYR A 451 12.65 9.70 -20.79
C TYR A 451 11.23 9.74 -21.37
N GLY A 452 11.08 9.35 -22.63
CA GLY A 452 9.83 9.56 -23.37
C GLY A 452 9.51 11.05 -23.49
N ASP A 453 8.29 11.44 -23.12
CA ASP A 453 7.84 12.84 -23.11
C ASP A 453 8.23 13.60 -21.83
N LEU A 454 9.04 12.98 -20.96
CA LEU A 454 9.50 13.52 -19.69
C LEU A 454 11.02 13.68 -19.69
N TYR A 455 11.52 14.43 -18.71
CA TYR A 455 12.87 14.29 -18.20
C TYR A 455 12.86 13.55 -16.87
N LEU A 456 13.93 12.79 -16.63
CA LEU A 456 14.26 12.24 -15.33
C LEU A 456 15.46 13.02 -14.76
N ALA A 457 15.19 13.84 -13.75
CA ALA A 457 16.23 14.46 -12.94
C ALA A 457 16.72 13.45 -11.89
N ASN A 458 17.99 13.06 -11.96
CA ASN A 458 18.66 12.28 -10.91
C ASN A 458 19.52 13.22 -10.07
N VAL A 459 19.19 13.36 -8.79
CA VAL A 459 19.93 14.18 -7.83
C VAL A 459 20.59 13.24 -6.82
N THR A 460 21.91 13.33 -6.71
CA THR A 460 22.69 12.62 -5.69
C THR A 460 22.90 13.55 -4.50
N LEU A 461 22.40 13.16 -3.35
CA LEU A 461 22.44 13.93 -2.10
C LEU A 461 23.39 13.29 -1.12
N ARG A 462 24.28 14.09 -0.51
CA ARG A 462 25.03 13.70 0.68
C ARG A 462 24.10 13.73 1.88
N VAL A 463 23.98 12.59 2.56
CA VAL A 463 23.09 12.48 3.72
C VAL A 463 23.81 12.93 4.99
N GLN A 464 23.09 13.66 5.84
CA GLN A 464 23.49 13.94 7.21
C GLN A 464 22.40 13.41 8.14
N PRO A 465 22.69 12.44 9.04
CA PRO A 465 21.67 11.86 9.90
C PRO A 465 20.91 12.90 10.72
N GLY A 466 19.58 12.85 10.66
CA GLY A 466 18.65 13.75 11.35
C GLY A 466 18.39 15.08 10.64
N VAL A 467 19.12 15.41 9.57
CA VAL A 467 18.92 16.65 8.82
C VAL A 467 17.86 16.41 7.73
N GLU A 468 16.84 17.26 7.70
CA GLU A 468 15.91 17.32 6.57
C GLU A 468 16.56 18.08 5.40
N ILE A 469 16.58 17.43 4.25
CA ILE A 469 17.12 17.94 2.99
C ILE A 469 15.94 18.17 2.06
N GLN A 470 15.84 19.39 1.53
CA GLN A 470 14.88 19.76 0.52
C GLN A 470 15.60 20.25 -0.73
N VAL A 471 15.35 19.63 -1.87
CA VAL A 471 15.90 20.06 -3.16
C VAL A 471 14.79 20.06 -4.20
N THR A 472 14.65 21.18 -4.91
CA THR A 472 13.64 21.35 -5.96
C THR A 472 14.31 21.47 -7.31
N ALA A 473 13.90 20.67 -8.29
CA ALA A 473 14.22 20.89 -9.69
C ALA A 473 13.04 21.59 -10.36
N SER A 474 13.25 22.79 -10.90
CA SER A 474 12.16 23.60 -11.46
C SER A 474 12.61 24.49 -12.62
N CYS A 475 11.71 24.73 -13.58
CA CYS A 475 11.91 25.67 -14.68
C CYS A 475 11.38 27.10 -14.40
N TYR A 476 10.93 27.36 -13.17
CA TYR A 476 10.46 28.66 -12.69
C TYR A 476 10.79 28.82 -11.19
N LYS A 477 10.75 30.07 -10.71
CA LYS A 477 10.86 30.36 -9.27
C LYS A 477 9.48 30.47 -8.66
N ASP A 478 9.35 30.01 -7.44
CA ASP A 478 8.16 30.16 -6.63
C ASP A 478 8.40 31.24 -5.56
N GLU A 479 7.73 32.38 -5.73
CA GLU A 479 7.94 33.61 -4.96
C GLU A 479 6.67 34.06 -4.21
N TRP A 480 5.57 33.31 -4.32
CA TRP A 480 4.27 33.70 -3.79
C TRP A 480 3.76 32.68 -2.78
N GLY A 481 3.15 33.16 -1.70
CA GLY A 481 2.53 32.28 -0.71
C GLY A 481 1.28 31.57 -1.22
N PRO A 482 0.92 30.44 -0.60
CA PRO A 482 -0.26 29.68 -0.99
C PRO A 482 -1.56 30.43 -0.66
N GLU A 483 -2.65 30.12 -1.35
CA GLU A 483 -4.00 30.45 -0.89
C GLU A 483 -4.35 29.56 0.31
N VAL A 484 -4.76 30.14 1.44
CA VAL A 484 -5.28 29.39 2.59
C VAL A 484 -6.62 29.96 3.04
N ARG A 485 -7.57 29.08 3.36
CA ARG A 485 -8.89 29.46 3.83
C ARG A 485 -9.50 28.40 4.72
N LEU A 486 -10.05 28.79 5.86
CA LEU A 486 -10.90 27.92 6.66
C LEU A 486 -12.26 27.76 5.96
N LEU A 487 -12.60 26.54 5.55
CA LEU A 487 -13.87 26.27 4.88
C LEU A 487 -15.02 26.16 5.87
N PHE A 488 -14.89 25.25 6.83
CA PHE A 488 -15.85 25.02 7.91
C PHE A 488 -15.22 24.14 8.99
N TYR A 489 -15.89 24.05 10.14
CA TYR A 489 -15.56 23.10 11.21
C TYR A 489 -16.80 22.33 11.67
N THR A 490 -16.57 21.15 12.27
CA THR A 490 -17.63 20.29 12.83
C THR A 490 -17.22 19.76 14.21
N PRO A 491 -18.15 19.71 15.18
CA PRO A 491 -19.53 20.18 15.12
C PRO A 491 -19.62 21.71 15.06
N ARG A 492 -20.72 22.26 14.50
CA ARG A 492 -20.91 23.73 14.41
C ARG A 492 -21.07 24.43 15.77
N LYS A 493 -21.50 23.69 16.79
CA LYS A 493 -21.70 24.14 18.18
C LYS A 493 -21.04 23.14 19.14
N PRO A 494 -19.71 23.09 19.23
CA PRO A 494 -19.01 22.15 20.09
C PRO A 494 -19.28 22.44 21.57
N VAL A 495 -19.43 21.39 22.37
CA VAL A 495 -19.58 21.49 23.83
C VAL A 495 -18.20 21.53 24.49
N ALA A 496 -17.97 22.55 25.31
CA ALA A 496 -16.69 22.79 25.99
C ALA A 496 -16.26 21.58 26.83
N GLY A 497 -15.00 21.16 26.68
CA GLY A 497 -14.39 20.05 27.41
C GLY A 497 -14.88 18.65 27.00
N ARG A 498 -15.82 18.54 26.05
CA ARG A 498 -16.41 17.27 25.61
C ARG A 498 -16.14 16.96 24.15
N ASP A 499 -16.41 17.90 23.27
CA ASP A 499 -16.38 17.65 21.82
C ASP A 499 -15.01 18.00 21.23
N SER A 500 -14.44 17.08 20.44
CA SER A 500 -13.36 17.41 19.50
C SER A 500 -13.90 18.23 18.34
N VAL A 501 -13.04 19.06 17.74
CA VAL A 501 -13.42 19.91 16.62
C VAL A 501 -12.59 19.57 15.40
N THR A 502 -13.25 19.17 14.31
CA THR A 502 -12.60 18.90 13.03
C THR A 502 -12.72 20.13 12.13
N LEU A 503 -11.60 20.67 11.68
CA LEU A 503 -11.51 21.79 10.74
C LEU A 503 -11.22 21.26 9.34
N TYR A 504 -11.88 21.85 8.35
CA TYR A 504 -11.58 21.65 6.94
C TYR A 504 -11.01 22.94 6.37
N VAL A 505 -9.79 22.85 5.86
CA VAL A 505 -9.00 23.98 5.37
C VAL A 505 -8.76 23.77 3.87
N LYS A 506 -9.00 24.79 3.06
CA LYS A 506 -8.49 24.85 1.70
C LYS A 506 -7.08 25.40 1.75
N ALA A 507 -6.13 24.70 1.15
CA ALA A 507 -4.80 25.22 0.88
C ALA A 507 -4.40 24.86 -0.56
N VAL A 508 -4.03 25.85 -1.36
CA VAL A 508 -3.66 25.69 -2.77
C VAL A 508 -2.43 26.53 -3.03
N ASP A 509 -1.48 25.97 -3.75
CA ASP A 509 -0.32 26.69 -4.22
C ASP A 509 -0.25 26.61 -5.75
N GLU A 510 -0.04 27.75 -6.40
CA GLU A 510 0.23 27.83 -7.85
C GLU A 510 1.72 27.59 -8.16
N GLY A 511 2.57 27.66 -7.13
CA GLY A 511 4.00 27.44 -7.15
C GLY A 511 4.41 25.97 -7.14
N TRP A 512 5.36 25.61 -6.29
CA TRP A 512 5.96 24.27 -6.23
C TRP A 512 5.13 23.25 -5.45
N GLY A 513 4.08 23.69 -4.76
CA GLY A 513 3.14 22.89 -3.98
C GLY A 513 3.21 23.18 -2.48
N ILE A 514 2.21 22.67 -1.75
CA ILE A 514 2.11 22.83 -0.29
C ILE A 514 3.08 21.88 0.42
N LYS A 515 3.93 22.43 1.30
CA LYS A 515 4.80 21.65 2.21
C LYS A 515 4.01 21.16 3.42
N GLU A 516 3.35 22.08 4.13
CA GLU A 516 2.59 21.76 5.34
C GLU A 516 1.45 22.74 5.59
N VAL A 517 0.44 22.27 6.33
CA VAL A 517 -0.66 23.08 6.84
C VAL A 517 -0.80 22.78 8.33
N LYS A 518 -0.74 23.82 9.17
CA LYS A 518 -0.84 23.74 10.62
C LYS A 518 -2.00 24.58 11.13
N VAL A 519 -2.66 24.09 12.17
CA VAL A 519 -3.69 24.83 12.90
C VAL A 519 -3.21 25.03 14.31
N SER A 520 -2.85 26.27 14.64
CA SER A 520 -2.55 26.69 16.01
C SER A 520 -3.84 27.26 16.63
N TYR A 521 -4.00 27.06 17.94
CA TYR A 521 -5.19 27.54 18.64
C TYR A 521 -4.85 28.06 20.03
N THR A 522 -5.61 29.06 20.48
CA THR A 522 -5.43 29.72 21.78
C THR A 522 -6.77 30.09 22.41
N ALA A 523 -6.95 29.75 23.68
CA ALA A 523 -8.06 30.18 24.53
C ALA A 523 -7.60 30.28 25.99
N ASN A 524 -7.65 31.48 26.60
CA ASN A 524 -7.17 31.73 27.96
C ASN A 524 -5.74 31.20 28.18
N ALA A 525 -5.56 30.17 29.02
CA ALA A 525 -4.28 29.50 29.28
C ALA A 525 -4.01 28.28 28.37
N THR A 526 -5.01 27.85 27.59
CA THR A 526 -4.89 26.70 26.68
C THR A 526 -4.32 27.16 25.35
N ARG A 527 -3.23 26.54 24.92
CA ARG A 527 -2.67 26.69 23.58
C ARG A 527 -2.24 25.34 23.03
N GLY A 528 -2.28 25.20 21.72
CA GLY A 528 -1.78 24.01 21.06
C GLY A 528 -1.65 24.20 19.56
N GLU A 529 -1.11 23.18 18.91
CA GLU A 529 -0.93 23.14 17.47
C GLU A 529 -1.16 21.71 16.99
N VAL A 530 -1.81 21.59 15.83
CA VAL A 530 -1.99 20.31 15.15
C VAL A 530 -1.63 20.45 13.67
N ASN A 531 -1.07 19.39 13.10
CA ASN A 531 -0.91 19.29 11.65
C ASN A 531 -2.25 18.96 10.99
N ALA A 532 -2.54 19.59 9.87
CA ALA A 532 -3.68 19.25 9.04
C ALA A 532 -3.27 18.21 7.98
N LEU A 533 -4.05 17.15 7.86
CA LEU A 533 -3.80 16.06 6.92
C LEU A 533 -4.51 16.32 5.60
N ARG A 534 -3.82 16.11 4.49
CA ARG A 534 -4.42 16.27 3.16
C ARG A 534 -5.48 15.20 2.94
N VAL A 535 -6.71 15.60 2.63
CA VAL A 535 -7.85 14.69 2.36
C VAL A 535 -8.37 14.80 0.93
N SER A 536 -7.93 15.82 0.19
CA SER A 536 -8.20 15.98 -1.23
C SER A 536 -7.06 16.78 -1.88
N PRO A 537 -7.04 16.98 -3.21
CA PRO A 537 -6.01 17.77 -3.86
C PRO A 537 -5.75 19.14 -3.23
N THR A 538 -6.79 19.80 -2.72
CA THR A 538 -6.75 21.17 -2.18
C THR A 538 -7.23 21.29 -0.74
N THR A 539 -7.72 20.21 -0.13
CA THR A 539 -8.37 20.25 1.19
C THR A 539 -7.57 19.47 2.22
N TYR A 540 -7.44 20.07 3.39
CA TYR A 540 -6.75 19.55 4.55
C TYR A 540 -7.72 19.46 5.73
N ARG A 541 -7.52 18.47 6.59
CA ARG A 541 -8.33 18.19 7.77
C ARG A 541 -7.46 18.21 9.03
N ALA A 542 -7.80 19.07 9.98
CA ALA A 542 -7.18 19.09 11.30
C ALA A 542 -8.21 18.71 12.36
N VAL A 543 -7.80 17.98 13.39
CA VAL A 543 -8.67 17.60 14.51
C VAL A 543 -8.10 18.19 15.80
N LEU A 544 -8.84 19.11 16.40
CA LEU A 544 -8.53 19.66 17.72
C LEU A 544 -9.10 18.73 18.79
N PRO A 545 -8.37 18.50 19.90
CA PRO A 545 -8.89 17.74 21.02
C PRO A 545 -10.06 18.46 21.69
N PRO A 546 -10.82 17.78 22.58
CA PRO A 546 -11.78 18.46 23.44
C PRO A 546 -11.12 19.57 24.26
N ILE A 547 -11.58 20.81 24.06
CA ILE A 547 -11.03 22.00 24.70
C ILE A 547 -12.10 22.62 25.59
N ASN A 548 -11.74 22.91 26.84
CA ASN A 548 -12.60 23.62 27.77
C ASN A 548 -12.40 25.14 27.65
N ALA A 549 -13.16 25.76 26.75
CA ALA A 549 -13.14 27.20 26.48
C ALA A 549 -14.54 27.72 26.13
N THR A 550 -14.74 29.04 26.16
CA THR A 550 -15.95 29.72 25.64
C THR A 550 -15.80 30.12 24.17
N ALA A 551 -14.61 30.59 23.81
CA ALA A 551 -14.21 30.90 22.45
C ALA A 551 -12.76 30.46 22.26
N LEU A 552 -12.43 30.03 21.05
CA LEU A 552 -11.11 29.56 20.66
C LEU A 552 -10.68 30.33 19.43
N HIS A 553 -9.63 31.14 19.57
CA HIS A 553 -8.99 31.76 18.41
C HIS A 553 -8.13 30.71 17.71
N ILE A 554 -8.27 30.63 16.39
CA ILE A 554 -7.54 29.68 15.55
C ILE A 554 -6.75 30.43 14.49
N THR A 555 -5.55 29.93 14.23
CA THR A 555 -4.64 30.43 13.21
C THR A 555 -4.28 29.26 12.31
N VAL A 556 -4.74 29.30 11.06
CA VAL A 556 -4.42 28.31 10.04
C VAL A 556 -3.25 28.84 9.24
N LYS A 557 -2.10 28.17 9.32
CA LYS A 557 -0.88 28.53 8.60
C LYS A 557 -0.60 27.49 7.52
N ALA A 558 -0.50 27.92 6.26
CA ALA A 558 -0.02 27.09 5.17
C ALA A 558 1.38 27.57 4.75
N VAL A 559 2.29 26.62 4.52
CA VAL A 559 3.65 26.85 4.05
C VAL A 559 3.84 26.06 2.76
N ASP A 560 4.31 26.71 1.70
CA ASP A 560 4.65 26.04 0.45
C ASP A 560 6.06 25.45 0.47
N LEU A 561 6.45 24.80 -0.63
CA LEU A 561 7.77 24.20 -0.80
C LEU A 561 8.87 25.23 -1.09
N ALA A 562 8.56 26.48 -1.44
CA ALA A 562 9.55 27.56 -1.50
C ALA A 562 9.82 28.21 -0.13
N GLY A 563 8.96 27.94 0.85
CA GLY A 563 9.01 28.49 2.20
C GLY A 563 8.15 29.75 2.38
N ASN A 564 7.38 30.16 1.37
CA ASN A 564 6.44 31.25 1.55
C ASN A 564 5.25 30.76 2.38
N THR A 565 4.59 31.70 3.07
CA THR A 565 3.60 31.40 4.09
C THR A 565 2.38 32.28 3.90
N SER A 566 1.21 31.68 4.10
CA SER A 566 -0.05 32.41 4.26
C SER A 566 -0.76 31.97 5.53
N VAL A 567 -1.55 32.89 6.10
CA VAL A 567 -2.26 32.70 7.35
C VAL A 567 -3.72 33.10 7.18
N GLU A 568 -4.63 32.29 7.72
CA GLU A 568 -6.04 32.61 7.90
C GLU A 568 -6.37 32.53 9.39
N GLU A 569 -7.03 33.55 9.92
CA GLU A 569 -7.50 33.56 11.31
C GLU A 569 -9.00 33.26 11.38
N GLY A 570 -9.41 32.66 12.49
CA GLY A 570 -10.82 32.38 12.76
C GLY A 570 -11.11 32.27 14.24
N GLU A 571 -12.38 32.10 14.58
CA GLU A 571 -12.84 31.88 15.94
C GLU A 571 -13.86 30.75 15.97
N ILE A 572 -13.77 29.90 16.99
CA ILE A 572 -14.73 28.83 17.26
C ILE A 572 -15.38 29.11 18.61
N SER A 573 -16.69 29.32 18.62
CA SER A 573 -17.47 29.47 19.85
C SER A 573 -17.93 28.13 20.39
N TYR A 574 -17.81 27.92 21.69
CA TYR A 574 -18.17 26.69 22.39
C TYR A 574 -19.40 26.89 23.27
N VAL A 575 -20.29 25.90 23.26
CA VAL A 575 -21.43 25.81 24.18
C VAL A 575 -20.93 25.34 25.53
N GLN A 576 -21.22 26.10 26.58
CA GLN A 576 -20.89 25.68 27.94
C GLN A 576 -21.85 24.57 28.40
N PRO A 577 -21.36 23.48 29.02
CA PRO A 577 -22.23 22.49 29.64
C PRO A 577 -23.17 23.17 30.63
N ALA A 578 -24.43 22.76 30.67
CA ALA A 578 -25.32 23.21 31.73
C ALA A 578 -24.72 22.80 33.07
N LYS A 579 -24.57 23.75 34.01
CA LYS A 579 -24.21 23.42 35.39
C LYS A 579 -25.23 22.40 35.91
N PRO A 580 -24.82 21.33 36.61
CA PRO A 580 -25.77 20.51 37.34
C PRO A 580 -26.59 21.45 38.23
N GLN A 581 -27.92 21.42 38.11
CA GLN A 581 -28.76 22.01 39.15
C GLN A 581 -28.44 21.25 40.43
N GLU A 582 -27.86 21.94 41.41
CA GLU A 582 -27.89 21.47 42.79
C GLU A 582 -29.37 21.26 43.13
N GLU A 583 -29.79 20.00 43.25
CA GLU A 583 -31.00 19.67 43.98
C GLU A 583 -30.85 20.31 45.37
N GLN A 584 -31.65 21.35 45.63
CA GLN A 584 -31.73 21.94 46.96
C GLN A 584 -32.14 20.84 47.93
N ALA A 585 -31.28 20.56 48.90
CA ALA A 585 -31.61 19.74 50.06
C ALA A 585 -32.86 20.31 50.75
N PRO A 586 -33.85 19.48 51.15
CA PRO A 586 -35.04 19.99 51.83
C PRO A 586 -34.66 20.58 53.18
N SER A 587 -35.16 21.79 53.50
CA SER A 587 -34.97 22.38 54.82
C SER A 587 -35.70 21.57 55.90
N GLU A 588 -35.01 21.26 56.99
CA GLU A 588 -35.58 20.70 58.21
C GLU A 588 -36.73 21.57 58.73
N GLN A 589 -37.95 21.01 58.77
CA GLN A 589 -39.01 21.45 59.67
C GLN A 589 -39.44 20.27 60.53
N ALA A 590 -39.63 20.56 61.82
CA ALA A 590 -39.91 19.65 62.92
C ALA A 590 -41.25 18.89 62.78
N PRO A 591 -41.41 17.70 63.40
CA PRO A 591 -42.56 16.81 63.18
C PRO A 591 -43.74 17.20 64.07
N PRO A 592 -44.99 17.01 63.58
CA PRO A 592 -45.91 16.05 64.22
C PRO A 592 -46.95 15.45 63.22
N PRO A 593 -47.97 14.69 63.67
CA PRO A 593 -47.99 13.42 64.39
C PRO A 593 -48.43 12.25 63.47
N SER A 594 -48.46 11.03 64.01
CA SER A 594 -48.66 9.78 63.27
C SER A 594 -50.12 9.39 62.95
N LYS A 595 -50.27 8.73 61.78
CA LYS A 595 -51.33 7.80 61.25
C LYS A 595 -52.50 8.42 60.45
N PRO A 596 -53.10 7.71 59.45
CA PRO A 596 -53.02 6.26 59.18
C PRO A 596 -52.54 5.87 57.77
N GLU A 597 -52.29 4.57 57.64
CA GLU A 597 -51.89 3.82 56.44
C GLU A 597 -52.95 3.92 55.33
N GLU A 598 -52.59 4.49 54.18
CA GLU A 598 -53.38 4.47 52.95
C GLU A 598 -52.58 3.85 51.79
N ALA A 599 -53.30 3.08 50.98
CA ALA A 599 -52.81 2.04 50.09
C ALA A 599 -51.88 2.51 48.98
N ARG A 600 -50.90 1.66 48.62
CA ARG A 600 -50.07 1.81 47.41
C ARG A 600 -50.98 1.87 46.17
N PRO A 601 -50.88 2.90 45.31
CA PRO A 601 -51.54 2.84 44.00
C PRO A 601 -50.89 1.72 43.16
N PRO A 602 -51.68 0.96 42.37
CA PRO A 602 -51.13 -0.10 41.55
C PRO A 602 -50.24 0.49 40.46
N VAL A 603 -49.16 -0.23 40.17
CA VAL A 603 -48.29 0.04 39.02
C VAL A 603 -49.15 0.09 37.75
N PRO A 604 -48.99 1.12 36.88
CA PRO A 604 -49.76 1.19 35.64
C PRO A 604 -49.54 -0.08 34.81
N THR A 605 -50.65 -0.77 34.49
CA THR A 605 -50.70 -2.03 33.75
C THR A 605 -50.05 -1.97 32.35
N SER A 606 -49.84 -0.76 31.82
CA SER A 606 -49.11 -0.54 30.57
C SER A 606 -47.60 -0.85 30.67
N LEU A 607 -46.99 -0.71 31.86
CA LEU A 607 -45.58 -1.03 32.07
C LEU A 607 -45.33 -2.53 32.24
N ILE A 608 -46.30 -3.26 32.80
CA ILE A 608 -46.22 -4.71 33.03
C ILE A 608 -46.45 -5.49 31.72
N LEU A 609 -47.33 -5.01 30.84
CA LEU A 609 -47.54 -5.65 29.52
C LEU A 609 -46.36 -5.45 28.57
N ALA A 610 -45.70 -4.28 28.59
CA ALA A 610 -44.56 -4.02 27.71
C ALA A 610 -43.35 -4.92 28.03
N ILE A 611 -43.10 -5.16 29.33
CA ILE A 611 -42.01 -6.03 29.78
C ILE A 611 -42.32 -7.50 29.50
N ALA A 612 -43.58 -7.94 29.61
CA ALA A 612 -43.99 -9.31 29.32
C ALA A 612 -43.95 -9.64 27.81
N VAL A 613 -44.31 -8.69 26.93
CA VAL A 613 -44.26 -8.88 25.47
C VAL A 613 -42.83 -8.97 24.96
N VAL A 614 -41.91 -8.15 25.47
CA VAL A 614 -40.49 -8.22 25.08
C VAL A 614 -39.86 -9.53 25.56
N ALA A 615 -40.18 -10.00 26.77
CA ALA A 615 -39.69 -11.28 27.28
C ALA A 615 -40.21 -12.49 26.48
N LEU A 616 -41.48 -12.48 26.03
CA LEU A 616 -42.06 -13.53 25.19
C LEU A 616 -41.47 -13.56 23.77
N VAL A 617 -41.18 -12.40 23.19
CA VAL A 617 -40.55 -12.30 21.85
C VAL A 617 -39.11 -12.82 21.89
N VAL A 618 -38.37 -12.50 22.96
CA VAL A 618 -37.00 -13.00 23.16
C VAL A 618 -36.99 -14.50 23.40
N ALA A 619 -37.91 -15.03 24.22
CA ALA A 619 -38.03 -16.48 24.45
C ALA A 619 -38.43 -17.24 23.17
N ALA A 620 -39.34 -16.69 22.36
CA ALA A 620 -39.73 -17.30 21.08
C ALA A 620 -38.58 -17.28 20.05
N LEU A 621 -37.78 -16.20 19.99
CA LEU A 621 -36.60 -16.15 19.13
C LEU A 621 -35.54 -17.19 19.53
N VAL A 622 -35.31 -17.37 20.83
CA VAL A 622 -34.35 -18.37 21.33
C VAL A 622 -34.80 -19.80 21.02
N VAL A 623 -36.10 -20.11 21.10
CA VAL A 623 -36.65 -21.43 20.72
C VAL A 623 -36.59 -21.67 19.20
N VAL A 624 -36.79 -20.64 18.38
CA VAL A 624 -36.69 -20.75 16.91
C VAL A 624 -35.23 -20.90 16.46
N LEU A 625 -34.28 -20.23 17.12
CA LEU A 625 -32.85 -20.33 16.83
C LEU A 625 -32.24 -21.66 17.30
N THR A 626 -32.72 -22.23 18.41
CA THR A 626 -32.27 -23.54 18.90
C THR A 626 -32.89 -24.72 18.16
N ARG A 627 -34.06 -24.57 17.52
CA ARG A 627 -34.66 -25.61 16.65
C ARG A 627 -34.13 -25.63 15.21
N ARG A 628 -33.34 -24.65 14.78
CA ARG A 628 -32.67 -24.63 13.46
C ARG A 628 -31.24 -25.20 13.47
N ARG A 629 -30.76 -25.68 14.62
CA ARG A 629 -29.52 -26.46 14.77
C ARG A 629 -29.84 -27.84 15.36
N LYS A 630 -30.59 -28.64 14.62
CA LYS A 630 -30.56 -30.10 14.65
C LYS A 630 -30.86 -30.62 13.25
#